data_AF-A0A961ETL7-F1
#
_entry.id   AF-A0A961ETL7-F1
#
_cell.length_a   1.000
_cell.length_b   1.000
_cell.length_c   1.000
_cell.angle_alpha   90.00
_cell.angle_beta   90.00
_cell.angle_gamma   90.00
#
_symmetry.space_group_name_H-M   'P 1'
#
loop_
_entity.id
_entity.type
_entity.pdbx_description
1 polymer ?
#
loop_
_entity_poly.entity_id
_entity_poly.type
_entity_poly.pdbx_seq_one_letter_code
_entity_poly.pdbx_strand_id
1 'polypeptide(L)'
;GAGREVLRRRSGFVPMADPGLSRKQALAAIGQVHLISRYSEVLAASGIHIAQLLFSARDFRDRRAYLNIGHTLNELLALDVVPVINENDTVSTEELKFGDNDMLSAACAGLFHADCLIILTTVEGFLVDGKRMGLVEHANRDLLRHAGGPTGPGSGGMRTKMEAGRLGQRVGHFTAILPGRHERPVQALFEGEDLGTLVPPLEAAQQMAARKKWILYVPGEGKLRVDAGARRALLERGASLLSAGVVACEGQFRQGDVVEILDSDDSVLARGLSSIPSSELTDLIGADKTESREAVHRDNLILDPH
;
A
#
# COMPACT_ATOMS: atom_id res chain seq x y z
N GLY A 1 -8.24 -2.39 -20.97
CA GLY A 1 -8.65 -1.24 -20.14
C GLY A 1 -9.75 -0.47 -20.83
N ALA A 2 -10.69 0.09 -20.05
CA ALA A 2 -11.91 0.72 -20.52
C ALA A 2 -11.69 1.82 -21.57
N GLY A 3 -10.67 2.67 -21.44
CA GLY A 3 -10.41 3.74 -22.42
C GLY A 3 -10.06 3.23 -23.83
N ARG A 4 -9.38 2.08 -23.96
CA ARG A 4 -9.14 1.45 -25.27
C ARG A 4 -10.44 0.94 -25.89
N GLU A 5 -11.36 0.43 -25.08
CA GLU A 5 -12.65 -0.07 -25.54
C GLU A 5 -13.54 1.07 -26.07
N VAL A 6 -13.57 2.19 -25.36
CA VAL A 6 -14.27 3.41 -25.80
C VAL A 6 -13.73 3.86 -27.16
N LEU A 7 -12.41 3.95 -27.32
CA LEU A 7 -11.79 4.43 -28.55
C LEU A 7 -11.83 3.43 -29.71
N ARG A 8 -11.91 2.12 -29.46
CA ARG A 8 -12.07 1.09 -30.51
C ARG A 8 -13.34 1.27 -31.34
N ARG A 9 -14.35 1.95 -30.80
CA ARG A 9 -15.59 2.27 -31.52
C ARG A 9 -15.42 3.44 -32.51
N ARG A 10 -14.29 4.15 -32.49
CA ARG A 10 -13.99 5.26 -33.38
C ARG A 10 -13.24 4.77 -34.61
N SER A 11 -13.75 5.13 -35.80
CA SER A 11 -13.07 4.88 -37.07
C SER A 11 -11.67 5.51 -37.07
N GLY A 12 -10.66 4.71 -37.44
CA GLY A 12 -9.25 5.15 -37.55
C GLY A 12 -8.40 5.03 -36.29
N PHE A 13 -8.94 4.55 -35.16
CA PHE A 13 -8.12 4.30 -33.96
C PHE A 13 -7.34 2.98 -34.09
N VAL A 14 -6.01 3.08 -34.18
CA VAL A 14 -5.11 1.91 -34.13
C VAL A 14 -4.54 1.77 -32.70
N PRO A 15 -4.80 0.66 -31.99
CA PRO A 15 -4.20 0.41 -30.69
C PRO A 15 -2.68 0.26 -30.82
N MET A 16 -1.92 0.96 -29.97
CA MET A 16 -0.47 0.77 -29.87
C MET A 16 -0.16 -0.38 -28.92
N ALA A 17 0.79 -1.25 -29.30
CA ALA A 17 1.25 -2.35 -28.46
C ALA A 17 1.91 -1.82 -27.17
N ASP A 18 2.83 -0.86 -27.30
CA ASP A 18 3.48 -0.16 -26.19
C ASP A 18 3.28 1.36 -26.29
N PRO A 19 2.20 1.91 -25.68
CA PRO A 19 1.97 3.34 -25.66
C PRO A 19 2.89 4.04 -24.64
N GLY A 20 3.49 5.17 -25.03
CA GLY A 20 4.19 6.05 -24.09
C GLY A 20 3.29 6.58 -22.96
N LEU A 21 3.92 7.14 -21.90
CA LEU A 21 3.24 7.57 -20.67
C LEU A 21 2.01 8.45 -20.95
N SER A 22 2.16 9.51 -21.74
CA SER A 22 1.05 10.43 -22.07
C SER A 22 -0.15 9.73 -22.70
N ARG A 23 0.09 8.69 -23.53
CA ARG A 23 -0.98 7.91 -24.15
C ARG A 23 -1.64 6.96 -23.13
N LYS A 24 -0.89 6.39 -22.19
CA LYS A 24 -1.44 5.59 -21.08
C LYS A 24 -2.33 6.47 -20.18
N GLN A 25 -1.87 7.66 -19.82
CA GLN A 25 -2.64 8.62 -19.01
C GLN A 25 -3.92 9.09 -19.71
N ALA A 26 -3.85 9.43 -21.00
CA ALA A 26 -5.03 9.79 -21.77
C ALA A 26 -6.07 8.66 -21.84
N LEU A 27 -5.62 7.41 -22.04
CA LEU A 27 -6.50 6.25 -22.03
C LEU A 27 -7.10 5.99 -20.64
N ALA A 28 -6.34 6.20 -19.56
CA ALA A 28 -6.84 6.09 -18.19
C ALA A 28 -7.93 7.14 -17.92
N ALA A 29 -7.69 8.41 -18.27
CA ALA A 29 -8.66 9.49 -18.11
C ALA A 29 -9.98 9.21 -18.86
N ILE A 30 -9.92 8.73 -20.12
CA ILE A 30 -11.10 8.34 -20.89
C ILE A 30 -11.81 7.14 -20.22
N GLY A 31 -11.04 6.14 -19.81
CA GLY A 31 -11.57 4.94 -19.17
C GLY A 31 -12.24 5.21 -17.83
N GLN A 32 -11.72 6.18 -17.07
CA GLN A 32 -12.21 6.54 -15.74
C GLN A 32 -13.64 7.09 -15.80
N VAL A 33 -13.96 7.92 -16.81
CA VAL A 33 -15.33 8.40 -17.03
C VAL A 33 -16.28 7.22 -17.27
N HIS A 34 -15.87 6.26 -18.10
CA HIS A 34 -16.70 5.09 -18.35
C HIS A 34 -16.89 4.22 -17.09
N LEU A 35 -15.81 4.00 -16.33
CA LEU A 35 -15.84 3.20 -15.10
C LEU A 35 -16.82 3.79 -14.08
N ILE A 36 -16.74 5.10 -13.82
CA ILE A 36 -17.60 5.73 -12.81
C ILE A 36 -19.06 5.77 -13.26
N SER A 37 -19.33 5.99 -14.56
CA SER A 37 -20.69 5.89 -15.09
C SER A 37 -21.29 4.50 -14.87
N ARG A 38 -20.51 3.42 -15.09
CA ARG A 38 -20.99 2.05 -14.86
C ARG A 38 -21.30 1.76 -13.40
N TYR A 39 -20.44 2.18 -12.47
CA TYR A 39 -20.73 2.04 -11.05
C TYR A 39 -22.01 2.79 -10.67
N SER A 40 -22.18 4.02 -11.17
CA SER A 40 -23.37 4.83 -10.92
C SER A 40 -24.63 4.16 -11.44
N GLU A 41 -24.62 3.67 -12.68
CA GLU A 41 -25.75 2.95 -13.30
C GLU A 41 -26.17 1.71 -12.49
N VAL A 42 -25.19 0.87 -12.11
CA VAL A 42 -25.47 -0.39 -11.41
C VAL A 42 -25.98 -0.15 -9.99
N LEU A 43 -25.37 0.78 -9.24
CA LEU A 43 -25.73 1.05 -7.84
C LEU A 43 -27.01 1.89 -7.72
N ALA A 44 -27.30 2.75 -8.70
CA ALA A 44 -28.55 3.52 -8.74
C ALA A 44 -29.79 2.62 -8.80
N ALA A 45 -29.70 1.42 -9.41
CA ALA A 45 -30.78 0.45 -9.41
C ALA A 45 -31.17 -0.04 -8.00
N SER A 46 -30.25 0.09 -7.03
CA SER A 46 -30.48 -0.21 -5.61
C SER A 46 -30.66 1.05 -4.75
N GLY A 47 -30.82 2.23 -5.36
CA GLY A 47 -30.94 3.51 -4.64
C GLY A 47 -29.64 4.01 -4.00
N ILE A 48 -28.50 3.42 -4.34
CA ILE A 48 -27.20 3.77 -3.75
C ILE A 48 -26.52 4.82 -4.64
N HIS A 49 -26.15 5.95 -4.03
CA HIS A 49 -25.37 6.98 -4.68
C HIS A 49 -23.87 6.71 -4.52
N ILE A 50 -23.07 7.20 -5.48
CA ILE A 50 -21.62 7.08 -5.42
C ILE A 50 -20.92 8.44 -5.43
N ALA A 51 -19.72 8.49 -4.86
CA ALA A 51 -18.81 9.63 -4.99
C ALA A 51 -17.46 9.16 -5.53
N GLN A 52 -16.98 9.83 -6.57
CA GLN A 52 -15.68 9.50 -7.16
C GLN A 52 -14.56 10.18 -6.38
N LEU A 53 -13.51 9.41 -6.07
CA LEU A 53 -12.29 9.95 -5.48
C LEU A 53 -11.07 9.39 -6.21
N LEU A 54 -10.10 10.27 -6.46
CA LEU A 54 -8.87 9.94 -7.17
C LEU A 54 -7.67 10.37 -6.33
N PHE A 55 -6.77 9.44 -6.03
CA PHE A 55 -5.60 9.71 -5.19
C PHE A 55 -4.30 9.32 -5.88
N SER A 56 -3.22 10.00 -5.53
CA SER A 56 -1.84 9.67 -5.84
C SER A 56 -1.10 9.24 -4.57
N ALA A 57 0.10 8.66 -4.69
CA ALA A 57 0.90 8.34 -3.51
C ALA A 57 1.18 9.58 -2.64
N ARG A 58 1.29 10.77 -3.25
CA ARG A 58 1.55 12.04 -2.54
C ARG A 58 0.46 12.39 -1.55
N ASP A 59 -0.79 12.10 -1.89
CA ASP A 59 -1.96 12.42 -1.06
C ASP A 59 -1.95 11.63 0.27
N PHE A 60 -1.29 10.47 0.29
CA PHE A 60 -1.10 9.65 1.49
C PHE A 60 0.21 9.97 2.22
N ARG A 61 1.23 10.50 1.52
CA ARG A 61 2.53 10.90 2.10
C ARG A 61 2.44 12.13 2.99
N ASP A 62 1.56 13.08 2.70
CA ASP A 62 1.29 14.20 3.60
C ASP A 62 0.28 13.78 4.67
N ARG A 63 0.69 13.84 5.94
CA ARG A 63 -0.18 13.40 7.05
C ARG A 63 -1.48 14.20 7.16
N ARG A 64 -1.46 15.50 6.83
CA ARG A 64 -2.65 16.34 6.92
C ARG A 64 -3.61 16.00 5.79
N ALA A 65 -3.11 15.84 4.56
CA ALA A 65 -3.87 15.36 3.41
C ALA A 65 -4.49 13.98 3.71
N TYR A 66 -3.69 13.03 4.21
CA TYR A 66 -4.16 11.71 4.62
C TYR A 66 -5.34 11.77 5.60
N LEU A 67 -5.26 12.61 6.64
CA LEU A 67 -6.36 12.78 7.60
C LEU A 67 -7.60 13.45 6.97
N ASN A 68 -7.40 14.45 6.12
CA ASN A 68 -8.51 15.11 5.42
C ASN A 68 -9.26 14.17 4.47
N ILE A 69 -8.54 13.24 3.84
CA ILE A 69 -9.13 12.17 3.03
C ILE A 69 -10.02 11.29 3.90
N GLY A 70 -9.54 10.88 5.08
CA GLY A 70 -10.33 10.11 6.04
C GLY A 70 -11.60 10.83 6.48
N HIS A 71 -11.52 12.12 6.80
CA HIS A 71 -12.70 12.92 7.14
C HIS A 71 -13.72 12.99 5.99
N THR A 72 -13.24 13.23 4.76
CA THR A 72 -14.11 13.31 3.58
C THR A 72 -14.85 12.01 3.35
N LEU A 73 -14.14 10.89 3.48
CA LEU A 73 -14.73 9.58 3.24
C LEU A 73 -15.73 9.18 4.35
N ASN A 74 -15.45 9.52 5.61
CA ASN A 74 -16.40 9.32 6.71
C ASN A 74 -17.69 10.12 6.49
N GLU A 75 -17.59 11.36 6.01
CA GLU A 75 -18.75 12.18 5.69
C GLU A 75 -19.58 11.58 4.54
N LEU A 76 -18.91 11.07 3.48
CA LEU A 76 -19.61 10.39 2.39
C LEU A 76 -20.40 9.17 2.88
N LEU A 77 -19.80 8.35 3.75
CA LEU A 77 -20.49 7.21 4.33
C LEU A 77 -21.64 7.63 5.25
N ALA A 78 -21.50 8.71 6.01
CA ALA A 78 -22.57 9.28 6.84
C ALA A 78 -23.76 9.82 6.01
N LEU A 79 -23.52 10.14 4.73
CA LEU A 79 -24.54 10.55 3.77
C LEU A 79 -25.12 9.37 2.95
N ASP A 80 -24.83 8.12 3.34
CA ASP A 80 -25.20 6.89 2.61
C ASP A 80 -24.67 6.87 1.16
N VAL A 81 -23.53 7.54 0.91
CA VAL A 81 -22.86 7.58 -0.40
C VAL A 81 -21.67 6.62 -0.40
N VAL A 82 -21.61 5.72 -1.40
CA VAL A 82 -20.50 4.78 -1.57
C VAL A 82 -19.31 5.46 -2.27
N PRO A 83 -18.14 5.58 -1.61
CA PRO A 83 -16.95 6.11 -2.27
C PRO A 83 -16.37 5.11 -3.26
N VAL A 84 -16.16 5.54 -4.51
CA VAL A 84 -15.45 4.77 -5.54
C VAL A 84 -14.07 5.40 -5.73
N ILE A 85 -13.07 4.73 -5.16
CA ILE A 85 -11.68 5.21 -5.09
C ILE A 85 -10.87 4.57 -6.22
N ASN A 86 -10.05 5.36 -6.92
CA ASN A 86 -9.04 4.85 -7.85
C ASN A 86 -7.76 5.69 -7.81
N GLU A 87 -6.67 5.18 -8.38
CA GLU A 87 -5.44 5.95 -8.54
C GLU A 87 -5.61 7.07 -9.59
N ASN A 88 -5.03 8.25 -9.33
CA ASN A 88 -5.06 9.39 -10.24
C ASN A 88 -3.96 9.28 -11.32
N ASP A 89 -4.16 8.35 -12.26
CA ASP A 89 -3.19 8.08 -13.33
C ASP A 89 -2.79 9.31 -14.16
N THR A 90 -3.62 10.35 -14.22
CA THR A 90 -3.35 11.55 -15.03
C THR A 90 -2.19 12.38 -14.49
N VAL A 91 -1.96 12.35 -13.17
CA VAL A 91 -0.89 13.13 -12.51
C VAL A 91 0.20 12.26 -11.90
N SER A 92 0.01 10.93 -11.83
CA SER A 92 1.01 10.01 -11.30
C SER A 92 2.09 9.68 -12.34
N THR A 93 3.32 10.14 -12.08
CA THR A 93 4.54 9.58 -12.71
C THR A 93 4.87 8.23 -12.06
N GLU A 94 5.76 7.42 -12.65
CA GLU A 94 6.11 6.10 -12.11
C GLU A 94 6.58 6.14 -10.64
N GLU A 95 7.27 7.20 -10.24
CA GLU A 95 7.75 7.46 -8.86
C GLU A 95 6.63 7.84 -7.86
N LEU A 96 5.47 8.25 -8.38
CA LEU A 96 4.33 8.74 -7.60
C LEU A 96 3.15 7.76 -7.58
N LYS A 97 3.36 6.55 -8.12
CA LYS A 97 2.36 5.50 -8.10
C LYS A 97 2.45 4.67 -6.82
N PHE A 98 1.31 4.19 -6.36
CA PHE A 98 1.28 3.08 -5.39
C PHE A 98 1.82 1.78 -6.00
N GLY A 99 1.80 1.67 -7.33
CA GLY A 99 2.26 0.52 -8.09
C GLY A 99 1.12 -0.47 -8.39
N ASP A 100 0.28 -0.76 -7.40
CA ASP A 100 -0.90 -1.63 -7.52
C ASP A 100 -2.06 -1.12 -6.63
N ASN A 101 -3.30 -1.29 -7.08
CA ASN A 101 -4.51 -0.93 -6.33
C ASN A 101 -4.68 -1.75 -5.04
N ASP A 102 -4.03 -2.91 -4.93
CA ASP A 102 -3.98 -3.67 -3.68
C ASP A 102 -3.38 -2.83 -2.54
N MET A 103 -2.28 -2.12 -2.79
CA MET A 103 -1.62 -1.28 -1.79
C MET A 103 -2.42 -0.02 -1.47
N LEU A 104 -3.03 0.60 -2.49
CA LEU A 104 -3.96 1.71 -2.29
C LEU A 104 -5.15 1.27 -1.42
N SER A 105 -5.73 0.10 -1.71
CA SER A 105 -6.87 -0.42 -0.95
C SER A 105 -6.51 -0.73 0.51
N ALA A 106 -5.29 -1.23 0.77
CA ALA A 106 -4.79 -1.46 2.11
C ALA A 106 -4.53 -0.16 2.87
N ALA A 107 -3.95 0.85 2.20
CA ALA A 107 -3.74 2.18 2.79
C ALA A 107 -5.08 2.86 3.13
N CYS A 108 -6.09 2.72 2.26
CA CYS A 108 -7.46 3.12 2.53
C CYS A 108 -8.01 2.37 3.73
N ALA A 109 -8.00 1.02 3.75
CA ALA A 109 -8.52 0.22 4.86
C ALA A 109 -7.91 0.64 6.21
N GLY A 110 -6.60 0.90 6.24
CA GLY A 110 -5.92 1.45 7.41
C GLY A 110 -6.39 2.86 7.81
N LEU A 111 -6.59 3.75 6.84
CA LEU A 111 -7.09 5.12 7.05
C LEU A 111 -8.50 5.13 7.67
N PHE A 112 -9.33 4.21 7.22
CA PHE A 112 -10.72 4.06 7.66
C PHE A 112 -10.91 3.34 8.97
N HIS A 113 -9.87 2.69 9.46
CA HIS A 113 -10.03 1.66 10.50
C HIS A 113 -11.08 0.62 10.08
N ALA A 114 -11.07 0.23 8.79
CA ALA A 114 -11.99 -0.77 8.27
C ALA A 114 -11.78 -2.09 9.01
N ASP A 115 -12.87 -2.82 9.29
CA ASP A 115 -12.78 -4.14 9.93
C ASP A 115 -12.18 -5.18 8.97
N CYS A 116 -12.48 -5.07 7.67
CA CYS A 116 -12.05 -6.02 6.66
C CYS A 116 -11.76 -5.33 5.31
N LEU A 117 -10.63 -5.70 4.70
CA LEU A 117 -10.31 -5.46 3.31
C LEU A 117 -10.65 -6.72 2.49
N ILE A 118 -11.51 -6.60 1.49
CA ILE A 118 -11.83 -7.70 0.57
C ILE A 118 -11.18 -7.44 -0.78
N ILE A 119 -10.29 -8.33 -1.19
CA ILE A 119 -9.63 -8.32 -2.50
C ILE A 119 -10.23 -9.42 -3.37
N LEU A 120 -10.94 -9.03 -4.43
CA LEU A 120 -11.46 -9.95 -5.43
C LEU A 120 -10.40 -10.22 -6.52
N THR A 121 -10.07 -11.49 -6.75
CA THR A 121 -9.00 -11.92 -7.66
C THR A 121 -9.48 -12.97 -8.67
N THR A 122 -8.69 -13.24 -9.70
CA THR A 122 -9.01 -14.25 -10.74
C THR A 122 -8.63 -15.68 -10.36
N VAL A 123 -7.93 -15.86 -9.24
CA VAL A 123 -7.49 -17.17 -8.73
C VAL A 123 -8.29 -17.55 -7.48
N GLU A 124 -8.16 -18.79 -7.02
CA GLU A 124 -8.94 -19.32 -5.90
C GLU A 124 -8.54 -18.78 -4.52
N GLY A 125 -7.36 -18.15 -4.40
CA GLY A 125 -6.79 -17.68 -3.15
C GLY A 125 -5.26 -17.74 -3.21
N PHE A 126 -4.62 -17.59 -2.05
CA PHE A 126 -3.18 -17.78 -1.90
C PHE A 126 -2.84 -19.28 -1.93
N LEU A 127 -1.92 -19.65 -2.82
CA LEU A 127 -1.51 -21.04 -3.01
C LEU A 127 -0.08 -21.24 -2.49
N VAL A 128 0.12 -22.31 -1.72
CA VAL A 128 1.44 -22.82 -1.32
C VAL A 128 1.57 -24.24 -1.86
N ASP A 129 2.59 -24.46 -2.68
CA ASP A 129 2.87 -25.75 -3.35
C ASP A 129 1.64 -26.31 -4.09
N GLY A 130 0.88 -25.41 -4.74
CA GLY A 130 -0.32 -25.73 -5.51
C GLY A 130 -1.58 -25.96 -4.67
N LYS A 131 -1.53 -25.81 -3.35
CA LYS A 131 -2.68 -25.96 -2.45
C LYS A 131 -3.13 -24.61 -1.90
N ARG A 132 -4.43 -24.33 -1.93
CA ARG A 132 -5.01 -23.13 -1.34
C ARG A 132 -4.86 -23.14 0.18
N MET A 133 -4.39 -22.03 0.74
CA MET A 133 -4.44 -21.77 2.17
C MET A 133 -5.72 -20.98 2.48
N GLY A 134 -6.66 -21.59 3.20
CA GLY A 134 -7.90 -20.91 3.62
C GLY A 134 -7.66 -19.84 4.69
N LEU A 135 -6.66 -20.03 5.55
CA LEU A 135 -6.28 -19.11 6.62
C LEU A 135 -4.76 -18.93 6.65
N VAL A 136 -4.32 -17.68 6.80
CA VAL A 136 -2.91 -17.31 6.97
C VAL A 136 -2.77 -16.53 8.28
N GLU A 137 -2.51 -17.25 9.37
CA GLU A 137 -2.36 -16.64 10.72
C GLU A 137 -1.15 -15.73 10.84
N HIS A 138 -0.10 -15.96 10.04
CA HIS A 138 1.11 -15.15 10.03
C HIS A 138 1.62 -14.95 8.61
N ALA A 139 1.36 -13.78 8.04
CA ALA A 139 1.82 -13.39 6.71
C ALA A 139 3.26 -12.85 6.76
N ASN A 140 4.23 -13.69 7.13
CA ASN A 140 5.65 -13.31 7.17
C ASN A 140 6.31 -13.33 5.78
N ARG A 141 7.50 -12.73 5.66
CA ARG A 141 8.17 -12.62 4.34
C ARG A 141 8.54 -13.98 3.75
N ASP A 142 8.85 -14.98 4.57
CA ASP A 142 9.14 -16.34 4.11
C ASP A 142 7.94 -16.98 3.43
N LEU A 143 6.75 -16.88 4.02
CA LEU A 143 5.50 -17.35 3.42
C LEU A 143 5.20 -16.62 2.12
N LEU A 144 5.40 -15.30 2.10
CA LEU A 144 5.20 -14.47 0.91
C LEU A 144 6.12 -14.85 -0.27
N ARG A 145 7.21 -15.60 -0.05
CA ARG A 145 8.03 -16.15 -1.16
C ARG A 145 7.24 -17.13 -2.03
N HIS A 146 6.26 -17.84 -1.46
CA HIS A 146 5.37 -18.74 -2.21
C HIS A 146 4.37 -17.98 -3.10
N ALA A 147 4.19 -16.67 -2.90
CA ALA A 147 3.31 -15.84 -3.73
C ALA A 147 3.86 -15.59 -5.15
N GLY A 148 5.05 -16.13 -5.46
CA GLY A 148 5.62 -16.17 -6.82
C GLY A 148 5.14 -17.41 -7.58
N GLY A 149 4.10 -17.25 -8.41
CA GLY A 149 3.63 -18.32 -9.27
C GLY A 149 4.61 -18.69 -10.41
N PRO A 150 4.36 -19.77 -11.15
CA PRO A 150 5.21 -20.28 -12.25
C PRO A 150 5.33 -19.34 -13.47
N THR A 151 4.60 -18.22 -13.49
CA THR A 151 4.58 -17.24 -14.59
C THR A 151 5.50 -16.05 -14.33
N GLY A 152 6.81 -16.32 -14.26
CA GLY A 152 7.91 -15.36 -14.49
C GLY A 152 7.88 -13.99 -13.76
N PRO A 153 8.85 -13.11 -14.06
CA PRO A 153 8.86 -11.73 -13.59
C PRO A 153 7.83 -10.94 -14.41
N GLY A 154 6.63 -10.78 -13.86
CA GLY A 154 5.51 -10.08 -14.51
C GLY A 154 4.12 -10.34 -13.92
N SER A 155 3.99 -11.27 -12.95
CA SER A 155 2.73 -11.70 -12.33
C SER A 155 2.60 -11.30 -10.84
N GLY A 156 3.13 -10.13 -10.46
CA GLY A 156 3.20 -9.64 -9.07
C GLY A 156 1.87 -9.56 -8.29
N GLY A 157 0.74 -9.91 -8.91
CA GLY A 157 -0.59 -9.76 -8.37
C GLY A 157 -0.92 -10.59 -7.13
N MET A 158 -0.33 -11.77 -6.88
CA MET A 158 -0.58 -12.48 -5.60
C MET A 158 0.35 -11.97 -4.49
N ARG A 159 1.60 -11.62 -4.85
CA ARG A 159 2.55 -11.03 -3.89
C ARG A 159 2.01 -9.71 -3.33
N THR A 160 1.52 -8.81 -4.18
CA THR A 160 0.93 -7.53 -3.74
C THR A 160 -0.29 -7.72 -2.84
N LYS A 161 -1.13 -8.73 -3.11
CA LYS A 161 -2.29 -9.07 -2.26
C LYS A 161 -1.88 -9.60 -0.89
N MET A 162 -0.87 -10.46 -0.86
CA MET A 162 -0.33 -10.97 0.39
C MET A 162 0.43 -9.90 1.17
N GLU A 163 1.09 -8.95 0.51
CA GLU A 163 1.67 -7.77 1.17
C GLU A 163 0.58 -6.85 1.75
N ALA A 164 -0.52 -6.62 1.03
CA ALA A 164 -1.69 -5.93 1.56
C ALA A 164 -2.29 -6.67 2.77
N GLY A 165 -2.35 -8.00 2.71
CA GLY A 165 -2.73 -8.88 3.83
C GLY A 165 -1.82 -8.74 5.04
N ARG A 166 -0.51 -8.80 4.83
CA ARG A 166 0.53 -8.59 5.85
C ARG A 166 0.43 -7.21 6.50
N LEU A 167 0.22 -6.15 5.72
CA LEU A 167 0.02 -4.81 6.26
C LEU A 167 -1.26 -4.73 7.09
N GLY A 168 -2.38 -5.22 6.56
CA GLY A 168 -3.65 -5.29 7.29
C GLY A 168 -3.54 -6.02 8.62
N GLN A 169 -2.83 -7.14 8.59
CA GLN A 169 -2.53 -7.94 9.75
C GLN A 169 -1.79 -7.14 10.85
N ARG A 170 -0.87 -6.26 10.45
CA ARG A 170 -0.08 -5.42 11.37
C ARG A 170 -0.78 -4.17 11.85
N VAL A 171 -1.75 -3.64 11.11
CA VAL A 171 -2.50 -2.42 11.50
C VAL A 171 -3.85 -2.71 12.15
N GLY A 172 -4.33 -3.95 12.06
CA GLY A 172 -5.46 -4.44 12.85
C GLY A 172 -6.75 -4.64 12.07
N HIS A 173 -6.69 -4.96 10.77
CA HIS A 173 -7.87 -5.36 10.01
C HIS A 173 -7.71 -6.74 9.37
N PHE A 174 -8.83 -7.41 9.10
CA PHE A 174 -8.85 -8.62 8.30
C PHE A 174 -8.53 -8.29 6.84
N THR A 175 -7.90 -9.22 6.13
CA THR A 175 -7.80 -9.17 4.67
C THR A 175 -8.29 -10.49 4.09
N ALA A 176 -9.32 -10.45 3.25
CA ALA A 176 -9.85 -11.60 2.55
C ALA A 176 -9.50 -11.53 1.06
N ILE A 177 -8.83 -12.56 0.53
CA ILE A 177 -8.50 -12.71 -0.88
C ILE A 177 -9.45 -13.75 -1.47
N LEU A 178 -10.43 -13.32 -2.25
CA LEU A 178 -11.54 -14.16 -2.70
C LEU A 178 -11.58 -14.29 -4.24
N PRO A 179 -12.05 -15.43 -4.78
CA PRO A 179 -12.26 -15.59 -6.21
C PRO A 179 -13.41 -14.67 -6.68
N GLY A 180 -13.09 -13.60 -7.40
CA GLY A 180 -14.04 -12.60 -7.88
C GLY A 180 -14.99 -13.08 -8.98
N ARG A 181 -14.79 -14.29 -9.52
CA ARG A 181 -15.72 -14.95 -10.45
C ARG A 181 -16.71 -15.88 -9.76
N HIS A 182 -16.56 -16.10 -8.45
CA HIS A 182 -17.60 -16.76 -7.67
C HIS A 182 -18.88 -15.92 -7.73
N GLU A 183 -20.04 -16.56 -7.61
CA GLU A 183 -21.34 -15.87 -7.75
C GLU A 183 -21.58 -14.87 -6.61
N ARG A 184 -21.17 -15.25 -5.39
CA ARG A 184 -21.49 -14.54 -4.14
C ARG A 184 -20.29 -14.45 -3.17
N PRO A 185 -19.07 -14.07 -3.61
CA PRO A 185 -17.84 -14.21 -2.81
C PRO A 185 -17.91 -13.44 -1.49
N VAL A 186 -18.46 -12.22 -1.51
CA VAL A 186 -18.57 -11.39 -0.31
C VAL A 186 -19.56 -12.00 0.69
N GLN A 187 -20.71 -12.49 0.23
CA GLN A 187 -21.72 -13.12 1.10
C GLN A 187 -21.17 -14.42 1.71
N ALA A 188 -20.54 -15.26 0.90
CA ALA A 188 -19.91 -16.51 1.33
C ALA A 188 -18.89 -16.30 2.46
N LEU A 189 -18.08 -15.23 2.39
CA LEU A 189 -17.15 -14.86 3.46
C LEU A 189 -17.89 -14.60 4.79
N PHE A 190 -18.98 -13.82 4.76
CA PHE A 190 -19.75 -13.49 5.96
C PHE A 190 -20.62 -14.65 6.48
N GLU A 191 -20.96 -15.60 5.62
CA GLU A 191 -21.64 -16.86 5.98
C GLU A 191 -20.66 -17.90 6.56
N GLY A 192 -19.36 -17.64 6.53
CA GLY A 192 -18.32 -18.52 7.07
C GLY A 192 -17.98 -19.70 6.16
N GLU A 193 -18.29 -19.60 4.86
CA GLU A 193 -17.92 -20.62 3.89
C GLU A 193 -16.40 -20.65 3.67
N ASP A 194 -15.84 -21.84 3.43
CA ASP A 194 -14.42 -22.00 3.11
C ASP A 194 -14.15 -21.58 1.65
N LEU A 195 -14.00 -20.27 1.44
CA LEU A 195 -13.74 -19.65 0.14
C LEU A 195 -12.55 -18.68 0.23
N GLY A 196 -11.57 -18.81 -0.67
CA GLY A 196 -10.46 -17.84 -0.75
C GLY A 196 -9.38 -18.03 0.31
N THR A 197 -8.78 -16.94 0.75
CA THR A 197 -7.78 -16.91 1.82
C THR A 197 -8.10 -15.77 2.76
N LEU A 198 -8.16 -16.04 4.06
CA LEU A 198 -8.33 -15.04 5.11
C LEU A 198 -7.01 -14.79 5.83
N VAL A 199 -6.65 -13.52 6.03
CA VAL A 199 -5.51 -13.07 6.83
C VAL A 199 -6.06 -12.26 8.02
N PRO A 200 -6.08 -12.81 9.24
CA PRO A 200 -6.58 -12.11 10.42
C PRO A 200 -5.56 -11.11 10.99
N PRO A 201 -6.02 -10.06 11.69
CA PRO A 201 -5.14 -9.14 12.39
C PRO A 201 -4.38 -9.79 13.54
N LEU A 202 -3.16 -9.31 13.81
CA LEU A 202 -2.44 -9.65 15.04
C LEU A 202 -3.03 -8.87 16.21
N GLU A 203 -3.11 -9.49 17.39
CA GLU A 203 -3.58 -8.81 18.61
C GLU A 203 -2.75 -7.56 18.93
N ALA A 204 -1.42 -7.63 18.73
CA ALA A 204 -0.51 -6.50 18.93
C ALA A 204 -0.85 -5.27 18.07
N ALA A 205 -1.56 -5.44 16.94
CA ALA A 205 -1.96 -4.35 16.08
C ALA A 205 -2.97 -3.40 16.73
N GLN A 206 -3.77 -3.89 17.69
CA GLN A 206 -4.79 -3.08 18.38
C GLN A 206 -4.15 -1.97 19.24
N GLN A 207 -2.92 -2.19 19.73
CA GLN A 207 -2.20 -1.25 20.59
C GLN A 207 -1.34 -0.26 19.79
N MET A 208 -1.27 -0.40 18.46
CA MET A 208 -0.42 0.44 17.63
C MET A 208 -1.00 1.85 17.47
N ALA A 209 -0.20 2.88 17.76
CA ALA A 209 -0.60 4.27 17.55
C ALA A 209 -0.92 4.54 16.07
N ALA A 210 -1.98 5.33 15.81
CA ALA A 210 -2.43 5.68 14.46
C ALA A 210 -1.31 6.26 13.57
N ARG A 211 -0.38 7.03 14.17
CA ARG A 211 0.78 7.56 13.45
C ARG A 211 1.71 6.47 12.90
N LYS A 212 1.93 5.38 13.66
CA LYS A 212 2.75 4.25 13.22
C LYS A 212 2.04 3.42 12.15
N LYS A 213 0.71 3.26 12.25
CA LYS A 213 -0.11 2.63 11.20
C LYS A 213 0.03 3.39 9.87
N TRP A 214 -0.09 4.72 9.91
CA TRP A 214 0.13 5.57 8.74
C TRP A 214 1.52 5.39 8.12
N ILE A 215 2.59 5.41 8.92
CA ILE A 215 3.98 5.18 8.45
C ILE A 215 4.14 3.85 7.69
N LEU A 216 3.41 2.79 8.07
CA LEU A 216 3.50 1.50 7.38
C LEU A 216 2.95 1.54 5.95
N TYR A 217 1.84 2.26 5.74
CA TYR A 217 1.15 2.29 4.46
C TYR A 217 1.75 3.25 3.45
N VAL A 218 2.44 4.28 3.94
CA VAL A 218 2.98 5.32 3.08
C VAL A 218 4.24 4.82 2.35
N PRO A 219 4.31 4.99 1.02
CA PRO A 219 5.55 4.75 0.29
C PRO A 219 6.67 5.67 0.77
N GLY A 220 7.85 5.13 1.04
CA GLY A 220 9.00 5.91 1.48
C GLY A 220 9.58 6.79 0.36
N GLU A 221 10.12 7.95 0.74
CA GLU A 221 10.80 8.93 -0.14
C GLU A 221 12.32 8.73 -0.18
N GLY A 222 12.86 7.90 0.71
CA GLY A 222 14.28 7.61 0.79
C GLY A 222 14.60 6.36 1.56
N LYS A 223 15.85 5.93 1.45
CA LYS A 223 16.38 4.73 2.09
C LYS A 223 17.61 5.06 2.92
N LEU A 224 17.63 4.59 4.15
CA LEU A 224 18.75 4.71 5.09
C LEU A 224 19.34 3.34 5.34
N ARG A 225 20.55 3.06 4.86
CA ARG A 225 21.27 1.84 5.27
C ARG A 225 21.92 2.10 6.61
N VAL A 226 21.82 1.12 7.51
CA VAL A 226 22.36 1.25 8.88
C VAL A 226 23.43 0.21 9.17
N ASP A 227 24.36 0.54 10.06
CA ASP A 227 25.37 -0.40 10.53
C ASP A 227 24.78 -1.46 11.48
N ALA A 228 25.60 -2.47 11.83
CA ALA A 228 25.19 -3.54 12.72
C ALA A 228 24.86 -3.06 14.15
N GLY A 229 25.47 -1.96 14.61
CA GLY A 229 25.21 -1.37 15.92
C GLY A 229 23.83 -0.70 16.00
N ALA A 230 23.50 0.09 14.98
CA ALA A 230 22.18 0.70 14.80
C ALA A 230 21.11 -0.37 14.59
N ARG A 231 21.37 -1.40 13.78
CA ARG A 231 20.46 -2.54 13.62
C ARG A 231 20.11 -3.19 14.96
N ARG A 232 21.10 -3.51 15.80
CA ARG A 232 20.88 -4.06 17.16
C ARG A 232 20.13 -3.07 18.05
N ALA A 233 20.47 -1.79 18.01
CA ALA A 233 19.80 -0.76 18.79
C ALA A 233 18.30 -0.66 18.48
N LEU A 234 17.95 -0.76 17.19
CA LEU A 234 16.57 -0.73 16.72
C LEU A 234 15.80 -2.00 17.13
N LEU A 235 16.37 -3.18 16.87
CA LEU A 235 15.69 -4.46 17.11
C LEU A 235 15.59 -4.84 18.58
N GLU A 236 16.67 -4.67 19.35
CA GLU A 236 16.76 -5.21 20.71
C GLU A 236 16.35 -4.19 21.78
N ARG A 237 16.51 -2.89 21.50
CA ARG A 237 16.31 -1.82 22.50
C ARG A 237 15.16 -0.88 22.17
N GLY A 238 14.57 -0.96 20.98
CA GLY A 238 13.55 0.00 20.52
C GLY A 238 14.05 1.45 20.54
N ALA A 239 15.33 1.66 20.27
CA ALA A 239 15.97 2.97 20.32
C ALA A 239 15.60 3.83 19.09
N SER A 240 15.87 5.13 19.17
CA SER A 240 15.89 6.00 17.99
C SER A 240 17.07 5.66 17.08
N LEU A 241 16.95 5.96 15.78
CA LEU A 241 18.07 5.92 14.85
C LEU A 241 18.86 7.22 14.93
N LEU A 242 20.15 7.12 15.25
CA LEU A 242 21.09 8.24 15.23
C LEU A 242 21.84 8.28 13.88
N SER A 243 22.20 9.48 13.41
CA SER A 243 22.95 9.67 12.16
C SER A 243 24.30 8.94 12.17
N ALA A 244 24.96 8.82 13.33
CA ALA A 244 26.20 8.05 13.47
C ALA A 244 26.08 6.56 13.13
N GLY A 245 24.85 6.02 13.09
CA GLY A 245 24.56 4.64 12.70
C GLY A 245 24.11 4.47 11.25
N VAL A 246 23.99 5.56 10.48
CA VAL A 246 23.61 5.55 9.06
C VAL A 246 24.88 5.47 8.20
N VAL A 247 24.94 4.48 7.33
CA VAL A 247 26.10 4.25 6.43
C VAL A 247 25.86 4.72 5.01
N ALA A 248 24.60 4.83 4.58
CA ALA A 248 24.24 5.41 3.30
C ALA A 248 22.83 6.02 3.37
N CYS A 249 22.64 7.10 2.62
CA CYS A 249 21.37 7.79 2.44
C CYS A 249 21.06 7.88 0.94
N GLU A 250 19.92 7.33 0.52
CA GLU A 250 19.44 7.38 -0.87
C GLU A 250 18.09 8.09 -0.93
N GLY A 251 17.85 8.79 -2.04
CA GLY A 251 16.62 9.56 -2.27
C GLY A 251 16.72 11.02 -1.79
N GLN A 252 15.67 11.79 -2.10
CA GLN A 252 15.54 13.18 -1.69
C GLN A 252 14.32 13.33 -0.82
N PHE A 253 14.54 13.62 0.47
CA PHE A 253 13.45 13.72 1.45
C PHE A 253 13.71 14.87 2.42
N ARG A 254 12.63 15.39 2.97
CA ARG A 254 12.58 16.47 3.95
C ARG A 254 12.36 15.91 5.34
N GLN A 255 12.50 16.78 6.34
CA GLN A 255 12.03 16.48 7.68
C GLN A 255 10.53 16.17 7.66
N GLY A 256 10.14 15.07 8.29
CA GLY A 256 8.77 14.58 8.35
C GLY A 256 8.38 13.60 7.25
N ASP A 257 9.20 13.40 6.22
CA ASP A 257 8.95 12.41 5.18
C ASP A 257 9.26 11.00 5.69
N VAL A 258 8.52 10.00 5.16
CA VAL A 258 8.74 8.59 5.49
C VAL A 258 9.99 8.09 4.77
N VAL A 259 10.87 7.43 5.51
CA VAL A 259 12.07 6.75 5.00
C VAL A 259 12.05 5.28 5.37
N GLU A 260 12.58 4.43 4.49
CA GLU A 260 12.84 3.02 4.74
C GLU A 260 14.23 2.87 5.37
N ILE A 261 14.34 2.09 6.43
CA ILE A 261 15.58 1.79 7.11
C ILE A 261 15.97 0.37 6.71
N LEU A 262 17.11 0.23 6.06
CA LEU A 262 17.62 -1.02 5.50
C LEU A 262 18.78 -1.55 6.34
N ASP A 263 18.88 -2.86 6.50
CA ASP A 263 20.08 -3.48 7.04
C ASP A 263 21.15 -3.72 5.94
N SER A 264 22.20 -4.45 6.29
CA SER A 264 23.32 -4.76 5.40
C SER A 264 22.94 -5.63 4.20
N ASP A 265 21.80 -6.33 4.27
CA ASP A 265 21.33 -7.25 3.25
C ASP A 265 20.27 -6.58 2.36
N ASP A 266 20.25 -5.23 2.33
CA ASP A 266 19.31 -4.38 1.61
C ASP A 266 17.84 -4.61 1.98
N SER A 267 17.61 -5.24 3.13
CA SER A 267 16.27 -5.62 3.56
C SER A 267 15.67 -4.56 4.47
N VAL A 268 14.40 -4.23 4.24
CA VAL A 268 13.67 -3.24 5.04
C VAL A 268 13.53 -3.77 6.47
N LEU A 269 14.26 -3.14 7.38
CA LEU A 269 14.26 -3.40 8.82
C LEU A 269 13.15 -2.62 9.53
N ALA A 270 12.94 -1.38 9.11
CA ALA A 270 12.01 -0.45 9.73
C ALA A 270 11.59 0.64 8.74
N ARG A 271 10.55 1.38 9.12
CA ARG A 271 10.14 2.62 8.47
C ARG A 271 9.99 3.69 9.53
N GLY A 272 10.24 4.95 9.16
CA GLY A 272 10.01 6.05 10.08
C GLY A 272 10.04 7.42 9.45
N LEU A 273 9.69 8.44 10.24
CA LEU A 273 9.74 9.84 9.79
C LEU A 273 11.12 10.41 10.01
N SER A 274 11.73 10.93 8.94
CA SER A 274 13.02 11.57 9.06
C SER A 274 12.93 12.83 9.93
N SER A 275 13.86 12.97 10.86
CA SER A 275 13.94 14.14 11.76
C SER A 275 14.79 15.26 11.17
N ILE A 276 15.58 14.95 10.13
CA ILE A 276 16.42 15.89 9.37
C ILE A 276 16.30 15.61 7.85
N PRO A 277 16.52 16.59 6.97
CA PRO A 277 16.45 16.37 5.52
C PRO A 277 17.63 15.52 5.01
N SER A 278 17.46 14.90 3.83
CA SER A 278 18.49 14.01 3.25
C SER A 278 19.81 14.72 2.97
N SER A 279 19.78 16.01 2.62
CA SER A 279 20.98 16.83 2.42
C SER A 279 21.82 16.93 3.69
N GLU A 280 21.18 17.24 4.82
CA GLU A 280 21.87 17.35 6.12
C GLU A 280 22.33 15.98 6.62
N LEU A 281 21.51 14.93 6.44
CA LEU A 281 21.90 13.58 6.83
C LEU A 281 23.12 13.10 6.04
N THR A 282 23.22 13.43 4.75
CA THR A 282 24.35 13.07 3.90
C THR A 282 25.65 13.70 4.40
N ASP A 283 25.60 14.96 4.83
CA ASP A 283 26.77 15.66 5.39
C ASP A 283 27.22 15.06 6.74
N LEU A 284 26.30 14.49 7.51
CA LEU A 284 26.58 13.85 8.79
C LEU A 284 27.12 12.41 8.66
N ILE A 285 26.98 11.77 7.50
CA ILE A 285 27.51 10.41 7.27
C ILE A 285 29.04 10.48 7.23
N GLY A 286 29.68 9.80 8.19
CA GLY A 286 31.14 9.79 8.33
C GLY A 286 31.71 11.01 9.09
N ALA A 287 30.87 11.92 9.57
CA ALA A 287 31.25 13.01 10.46
C ALA A 287 31.60 12.50 11.88
N ASP A 288 32.09 13.39 12.75
CA ASP A 288 32.38 13.05 14.15
C ASP A 288 31.10 12.61 14.87
N LYS A 289 31.21 11.55 15.68
CA LYS A 289 30.09 11.03 16.47
C LYS A 289 29.53 12.06 17.46
N THR A 290 30.31 13.06 17.87
CA THR A 290 29.81 14.16 18.72
C THR A 290 28.79 15.05 18.02
N GLU A 291 28.81 15.09 16.69
CA GLU A 291 27.84 15.85 15.88
C GLU A 291 26.60 15.02 15.53
N SER A 292 26.52 13.78 16.01
CA SER A 292 25.42 12.87 15.72
C SER A 292 24.08 13.48 16.14
N ARG A 293 23.15 13.50 15.19
CA ARG A 293 21.77 13.91 15.42
C ARG A 293 20.86 12.71 15.41
N GLU A 294 19.67 12.88 15.96
CA GLU A 294 18.62 11.89 15.77
C GLU A 294 18.13 11.96 14.32
N ALA A 295 18.29 10.86 13.59
CA ALA A 295 17.79 10.75 12.22
C ALA A 295 16.32 10.33 12.20
N VAL A 296 15.90 9.41 13.09
CA VAL A 296 14.50 8.98 13.24
C VAL A 296 14.20 8.69 14.72
N HIS A 297 13.27 9.45 15.31
CA HIS A 297 12.82 9.20 16.68
C HIS A 297 12.04 7.88 16.82
N ARG A 298 12.25 7.13 17.91
CA ARG A 298 11.60 5.83 18.18
C ARG A 298 10.06 5.84 18.11
N ASP A 299 9.44 6.97 18.46
CA ASP A 299 7.96 7.11 18.42
C ASP A 299 7.44 7.30 17.00
N ASN A 300 8.31 7.77 16.10
CA ASN A 300 8.05 7.91 14.67
C ASN A 300 8.71 6.79 13.87
N LEU A 301 9.07 5.68 14.52
CA LEU A 301 9.70 4.52 13.93
C LEU A 301 8.85 3.28 14.20
N ILE A 302 8.71 2.44 13.18
CA ILE A 302 8.10 1.14 13.27
C ILE A 302 9.00 0.10 12.62
N LEU A 303 9.35 -0.93 13.39
CA LEU A 303 10.06 -2.08 12.84
C LEU A 303 9.18 -2.77 11.82
N ASP A 304 9.75 -3.20 10.70
CA ASP A 304 9.12 -4.07 9.71
C ASP A 304 10.04 -5.27 9.44
N PRO A 305 10.45 -6.01 10.48
CA PRO A 305 11.42 -7.09 10.33
C PRO A 305 10.80 -8.23 9.52
N HIS A 306 11.67 -9.05 8.96
CA HIS A 306 11.35 -10.21 8.11
C HIS A 306 10.26 -11.13 8.66
#